data_AF-A0A2E8J0Y6-F1
#
_entry.id   AF-A0A2E8J0Y6-F1
#
_cell.length_a   1.000
_cell.length_b   1.000
_cell.length_c   1.000
_cell.angle_alpha   90.00
_cell.angle_beta   90.00
_cell.angle_gamma   90.00
#
_symmetry.space_group_name_H-M   'P 1'
#
loop_
_entity.id
_entity.type
_entity.pdbx_description
1 polymer ?
#
loop_
_entity_poly.entity_id
_entity_poly.type
_entity_poly.pdbx_seq_one_letter_code
_entity_poly.pdbx_strand_id
1 'polypeptide(L)'
;MWLNELEKDDTDTEPDHRSAYGLDLQFVIPWRYVKENEVVSVQPDEAPRSIEDMKYPVAALLYHELAHANDFFPFSRQDSLDPTVPIGATIGGATASSRLSSQFSLASDLMRELAAVSFHGNTADASQRQILPVIVEAEFSTDYASDYYNYSSQGEDLAMAFEEAMMLFSFGVDRDIAITSMPATKACGDFIVT
;
A
#
# COMPACT_ATOMS: atom_id res chain seq x y z
N MET A 1 12.44 -3.31 -11.19
CA MET A 1 11.61 -3.71 -12.35
C MET A 1 12.52 -3.94 -13.54
N TRP A 2 12.25 -4.98 -14.32
CA TRP A 2 13.04 -5.43 -15.47
C TRP A 2 12.15 -5.59 -16.70
N LEU A 3 12.64 -5.24 -17.88
CA LEU A 3 11.97 -5.39 -19.18
C LEU A 3 12.37 -6.70 -19.87
N ASN A 4 13.61 -7.12 -19.68
CA ASN A 4 14.17 -8.32 -20.30
C ASN A 4 14.85 -9.24 -19.29
N GLU A 5 15.19 -10.46 -19.73
CA GLU A 5 15.81 -11.49 -18.89
C GLU A 5 17.18 -11.06 -18.34
N LEU A 6 17.97 -10.29 -19.08
CA LEU A 6 19.27 -9.82 -18.59
C LEU A 6 19.12 -8.85 -17.40
N GLU A 7 18.14 -7.94 -17.46
CA GLU A 7 17.81 -7.05 -16.34
C GLU A 7 17.20 -7.81 -15.16
N LYS A 8 16.50 -8.94 -15.41
CA LYS A 8 16.02 -9.84 -14.35
C LYS A 8 17.20 -10.54 -13.67
N ASP A 9 18.15 -11.06 -14.43
CA ASP A 9 19.28 -11.80 -13.90
C ASP A 9 20.25 -10.93 -13.07
N ASP A 10 20.18 -9.61 -13.25
CA ASP A 10 20.91 -8.61 -12.43
C ASP A 10 20.14 -8.16 -11.18
N THR A 11 18.93 -8.67 -10.95
CA THR A 11 18.20 -8.38 -9.70
C THR A 11 18.67 -9.25 -8.56
N ASP A 12 18.77 -8.63 -7.38
CA ASP A 12 19.07 -9.34 -6.14
C ASP A 12 17.99 -10.40 -5.86
N THR A 13 18.46 -11.62 -5.57
CA THR A 13 17.60 -12.78 -5.27
C THR A 13 17.65 -13.16 -3.80
N GLU A 14 18.35 -12.39 -2.96
CA GLU A 14 18.28 -12.56 -1.51
C GLU A 14 16.82 -12.47 -1.04
N PRO A 15 16.36 -13.42 -0.19
CA PRO A 15 15.01 -13.38 0.32
C PRO A 15 14.72 -12.07 1.04
N ASP A 16 13.64 -11.40 0.65
CA ASP A 16 13.18 -10.21 1.37
C ASP A 16 12.87 -10.60 2.83
N HIS A 17 13.59 -10.04 3.79
CA HIS A 17 13.38 -10.28 5.22
C HIS A 17 11.94 -9.99 5.67
N ARG A 18 11.22 -9.09 4.97
CA ARG A 18 9.82 -8.75 5.23
C ARG A 18 8.84 -9.83 4.78
N SER A 19 9.27 -10.78 3.95
CA SER A 19 8.43 -11.92 3.53
C SER A 19 7.94 -12.79 4.71
N ALA A 20 8.60 -12.68 5.86
CA ALA A 20 8.21 -13.34 7.10
C ALA A 20 7.18 -12.56 7.94
N TYR A 21 6.85 -11.33 7.58
CA TYR A 21 5.92 -10.50 8.35
C TYR A 21 4.48 -11.00 8.20
N GLY A 22 3.69 -10.91 9.28
CA GLY A 22 2.29 -11.32 9.27
C GLY A 22 2.01 -12.81 9.02
N LEU A 23 3.02 -13.68 8.90
CA LEU A 23 2.81 -15.11 8.57
C LEU A 23 1.98 -15.87 9.60
N ASP A 24 1.97 -15.41 10.86
CA ASP A 24 1.23 -16.06 11.93
C ASP A 24 -0.24 -15.58 12.04
N LEU A 25 -0.65 -14.59 11.24
CA LEU A 25 -2.02 -14.08 11.20
C LEU A 25 -2.92 -15.01 10.37
N GLN A 26 -4.19 -15.12 10.77
CA GLN A 26 -5.16 -16.05 10.16
C GLN A 26 -5.92 -15.44 8.99
N PHE A 27 -5.52 -14.25 8.52
CA PHE A 27 -6.16 -13.53 7.44
C PHE A 27 -5.13 -12.96 6.47
N VAL A 28 -5.62 -12.55 5.31
CA VAL A 28 -4.89 -11.81 4.29
C VAL A 28 -5.85 -10.87 3.58
N ILE A 29 -5.35 -9.71 3.17
CA ILE A 29 -6.11 -8.68 2.45
C ILE A 29 -5.52 -8.53 1.04
N PRO A 30 -5.81 -9.45 0.10
CA PRO A 30 -5.35 -9.30 -1.26
C PRO A 30 -6.04 -8.10 -1.93
N TRP A 31 -5.34 -7.51 -2.89
CA TRP A 31 -5.83 -6.40 -3.70
C TRP A 31 -5.41 -6.58 -5.15
N ARG A 32 -6.12 -5.92 -6.05
CA ARG A 32 -5.74 -5.83 -7.47
C ARG A 32 -6.20 -4.51 -8.07
N TYR A 33 -5.50 -4.08 -9.11
CA TYR A 33 -5.97 -3.03 -9.99
C TYR A 33 -6.83 -3.61 -11.10
N VAL A 34 -8.02 -3.04 -11.30
CA VAL A 34 -9.00 -3.48 -12.28
C VAL A 34 -9.48 -2.34 -13.15
N LYS A 35 -9.86 -2.66 -14.39
CA LYS A 35 -10.55 -1.75 -15.30
C LYS A 35 -11.66 -2.53 -15.98
N GLU A 36 -12.89 -2.03 -15.88
CA GLU A 36 -14.07 -2.77 -16.36
C GLU A 36 -14.14 -4.19 -15.76
N ASN A 37 -13.72 -4.33 -14.49
CA ASN A 37 -13.63 -5.58 -13.73
C ASN A 37 -12.58 -6.60 -14.23
N GLU A 38 -11.72 -6.22 -15.16
CA GLU A 38 -10.58 -7.02 -15.63
C GLU A 38 -9.29 -6.56 -14.96
N VAL A 39 -8.44 -7.51 -14.54
CA VAL A 39 -7.14 -7.20 -13.92
C VAL A 39 -6.25 -6.50 -14.93
N VAL A 40 -5.74 -5.32 -14.58
CA VAL A 40 -4.82 -4.55 -15.46
C VAL A 40 -3.36 -4.68 -15.08
N SER A 41 -3.07 -5.18 -13.88
CA SER A 41 -1.71 -5.41 -13.38
C SER A 41 -1.51 -6.90 -13.13
N VAL A 42 -1.42 -7.68 -14.20
CA VAL A 42 -1.02 -9.09 -14.08
C VAL A 42 0.49 -9.12 -13.91
N GLN A 43 0.99 -9.70 -12.82
CA GLN A 43 2.41 -10.08 -12.74
C GLN A 43 2.62 -11.16 -13.81
N PRO A 44 3.37 -10.90 -14.89
CA PRO A 44 3.61 -11.94 -15.86
C PRO A 44 4.56 -12.96 -15.24
N ASP A 45 4.16 -14.23 -15.29
CA ASP A 45 5.00 -15.36 -14.96
C ASP A 45 6.19 -15.38 -15.93
N GLU A 46 7.32 -14.85 -15.46
CA GLU A 46 8.67 -15.00 -16.01
C GLU A 46 8.96 -14.43 -17.41
N ALA A 47 7.96 -13.95 -18.16
CA ALA A 47 8.14 -13.45 -19.53
C ALA A 47 8.66 -12.00 -19.58
N PRO A 48 9.41 -11.61 -20.65
CA PRO A 48 9.77 -10.22 -20.94
C PRO A 48 8.57 -9.27 -20.83
N ARG A 49 8.80 -8.09 -20.25
CA ARG A 49 7.77 -7.06 -20.04
C ARG A 49 7.95 -5.93 -21.03
N SER A 50 6.85 -5.52 -21.66
CA SER A 50 6.79 -4.27 -22.40
C SER A 50 6.59 -3.08 -21.44
N ILE A 51 6.86 -1.88 -21.94
CA ILE A 51 6.52 -0.64 -21.20
C ILE A 51 5.01 -0.55 -20.94
N GLU A 52 4.17 -1.07 -21.84
CA GLU A 52 2.72 -1.05 -21.66
C GLU A 52 2.30 -1.98 -20.51
N ASP A 53 2.95 -3.13 -20.34
CA ASP A 53 2.68 -4.06 -19.22
C ASP A 53 3.05 -3.44 -17.87
N MET A 54 4.01 -2.52 -17.85
CA MET A 54 4.49 -1.84 -16.65
C MET A 54 3.76 -0.53 -16.36
N LYS A 55 2.93 -0.04 -17.29
CA LYS A 55 2.32 1.29 -17.22
C LYS A 55 1.54 1.52 -15.93
N TYR A 56 0.61 0.63 -15.59
CA TYR A 56 -0.23 0.81 -14.40
C TYR A 56 0.54 0.61 -13.09
N PRO A 57 1.37 -0.45 -12.91
CA PRO A 57 2.20 -0.58 -11.72
C PRO A 57 3.16 0.59 -11.51
N VAL A 58 3.81 1.09 -12.57
CA VAL A 58 4.71 2.25 -12.49
C VAL A 58 3.93 3.52 -12.16
N ALA A 59 2.77 3.74 -12.79
CA ALA A 59 1.98 4.93 -12.54
C ALA A 59 1.44 4.97 -11.10
N ALA A 60 0.93 3.84 -10.60
CA ALA A 60 0.49 3.71 -9.21
C ALA A 60 1.63 4.07 -8.25
N LEU A 61 2.78 3.40 -8.38
CA LEU A 61 3.97 3.67 -7.57
C LEU A 61 4.40 5.14 -7.65
N LEU A 62 4.42 5.73 -8.85
CA LEU A 62 4.78 7.15 -9.00
C LEU A 62 3.77 8.07 -8.29
N TYR A 63 2.47 7.82 -8.37
CA TYR A 63 1.49 8.62 -7.65
C TYR A 63 1.64 8.49 -6.13
N HIS A 64 1.89 7.29 -5.63
CA HIS A 64 2.15 7.04 -4.21
C HIS A 64 3.38 7.80 -3.70
N GLU A 65 4.53 7.64 -4.36
CA GLU A 65 5.76 8.31 -3.96
C GLU A 65 5.67 9.83 -4.13
N LEU A 66 4.95 10.32 -5.16
CA LEU A 66 4.70 11.74 -5.32
C LEU A 66 3.75 12.29 -4.25
N ALA A 67 2.83 11.50 -3.72
CA ALA A 67 2.02 11.91 -2.57
C ALA A 67 2.89 12.10 -1.33
N HIS A 68 3.78 11.16 -1.02
CA HIS A 68 4.76 11.34 0.05
C HIS A 68 5.64 12.58 -0.15
N ALA A 69 6.17 12.76 -1.37
CA ALA A 69 7.01 13.91 -1.68
C ALA A 69 6.26 15.24 -1.52
N ASN A 70 4.99 15.32 -1.95
CA ASN A 70 4.18 16.52 -1.79
C ASN A 70 3.67 16.73 -0.35
N ASP A 71 3.52 15.67 0.43
CA ASP A 71 3.16 15.76 1.83
C ASP A 71 4.30 16.34 2.68
N PHE A 72 5.53 15.88 2.40
CA PHE A 72 6.75 16.39 3.02
C PHE A 72 7.14 17.77 2.49
N PHE A 73 7.08 17.99 1.18
CA PHE A 73 7.63 19.17 0.53
C PHE A 73 6.79 19.69 -0.66
N PRO A 74 5.62 20.27 -0.39
CA PRO A 74 4.68 20.67 -1.44
C PRO A 74 5.24 21.82 -2.28
N PHE A 75 4.99 21.77 -3.60
CA PHE A 75 5.43 22.78 -4.56
C PHE A 75 5.06 24.22 -4.14
N SER A 76 3.86 24.41 -3.59
CA SER A 76 3.36 25.70 -3.10
C SER A 76 4.24 26.41 -2.07
N ARG A 77 5.17 25.69 -1.43
CA ARG A 77 6.09 26.24 -0.42
C ARG A 77 7.51 26.42 -0.95
N GLN A 78 7.83 25.89 -2.13
CA GLN A 78 9.20 25.89 -2.67
C GLN A 78 9.71 27.30 -2.94
N ASP A 79 8.86 28.19 -3.46
CA ASP A 79 9.23 29.59 -3.72
C ASP A 79 9.48 30.41 -2.45
N SER A 80 9.04 29.92 -1.29
CA SER A 80 9.17 30.61 0.00
C SER A 80 10.38 30.17 0.83
N LEU A 81 11.23 29.30 0.27
CA LEU A 81 12.35 28.74 0.99
C LEU A 81 13.50 29.72 1.12
N ASP A 82 14.04 29.79 2.34
CA ASP A 82 15.31 30.45 2.60
C ASP A 82 16.46 29.46 2.35
N PRO A 83 17.30 29.64 1.31
CA PRO A 83 18.39 28.72 1.00
C PRO A 83 19.50 28.73 2.04
N THR A 84 19.45 29.64 3.03
CA THR A 84 20.41 29.71 4.14
C THR A 84 20.00 28.87 5.35
N VAL A 85 18.79 28.30 5.34
CA VAL A 85 18.23 27.51 6.44
C VAL A 85 18.11 26.04 6.02
N PRO A 86 18.42 25.06 6.90
CA PRO A 86 18.19 23.65 6.61
C PRO A 86 16.72 23.39 6.29
N ILE A 87 16.46 22.64 5.21
CA ILE A 87 15.10 22.36 4.70
C ILE A 87 14.14 21.83 5.76
N GLY A 88 14.61 20.96 6.68
CA GLY A 88 13.81 20.42 7.77
C GLY A 88 13.39 21.46 8.83
N ALA A 89 14.06 22.61 8.90
CA ALA A 89 13.67 23.74 9.75
C ALA A 89 12.70 24.71 9.03
N THR A 90 12.58 24.59 7.70
CA THR A 90 11.68 25.39 6.86
C THR A 90 10.37 24.67 6.57
N ILE A 91 10.39 23.33 6.55
CA ILE A 91 9.20 22.49 6.41
C ILE A 91 8.47 22.46 7.75
N GLY A 92 7.41 23.26 7.89
CA GLY A 92 6.55 23.29 9.08
C GLY A 92 5.07 23.50 8.75
N GLY A 93 4.20 23.31 9.73
CA GLY A 93 2.75 23.45 9.58
C GLY A 93 2.05 22.17 9.11
N ALA A 94 0.71 22.18 9.10
CA ALA A 94 -0.09 21.00 8.79
C ALA A 94 0.17 20.50 7.35
N THR A 95 0.65 19.25 7.25
CA THR A 95 0.81 18.46 6.02
C THR A 95 -0.56 17.99 5.50
N ALA A 96 -0.64 17.49 4.28
CA ALA A 96 -1.89 16.94 3.74
C ALA A 96 -2.33 15.70 4.55
N SER A 97 -1.38 14.86 4.96
CA SER A 97 -1.62 13.67 5.78
C SER A 97 -2.14 14.03 7.17
N SER A 98 -1.60 15.07 7.82
CA SER A 98 -2.12 15.57 9.09
C SER A 98 -3.56 16.13 8.98
N ARG A 99 -3.88 16.74 7.83
CA ARG A 99 -5.25 17.22 7.54
C ARG A 99 -6.20 16.08 7.25
N LEU A 100 -5.75 15.05 6.54
CA LEU A 100 -6.52 13.83 6.28
C LEU A 100 -6.84 13.14 7.61
N SER A 101 -5.83 12.83 8.42
CA SER A 101 -6.05 12.13 9.69
C SER A 101 -6.84 12.94 10.71
N SER A 102 -6.87 14.27 10.62
CA SER A 102 -7.72 15.09 11.52
C SER A 102 -9.18 15.18 11.08
N GLN A 103 -9.48 14.94 9.80
CA GLN A 103 -10.85 14.98 9.25
C GLN A 103 -11.46 13.60 9.10
N PHE A 104 -10.65 12.61 8.71
CA PHE A 104 -11.00 11.23 8.40
C PHE A 104 -10.03 10.30 9.15
N SER A 105 -10.01 10.39 10.47
CA SER A 105 -9.10 9.60 11.30
C SER A 105 -9.39 8.11 11.19
N LEU A 106 -8.36 7.30 10.92
CA LEU A 106 -8.50 5.84 11.07
C LEU A 106 -8.60 5.46 12.55
N ALA A 107 -9.75 4.92 12.94
CA ALA A 107 -10.15 4.71 14.33
C ALA A 107 -9.77 3.32 14.88
N SER A 108 -9.57 2.32 14.03
CA SER A 108 -9.29 0.97 14.51
C SER A 108 -7.83 0.81 14.96
N ASP A 109 -7.63 0.84 16.28
CA ASP A 109 -6.33 0.49 16.89
C ASP A 109 -5.93 -0.95 16.56
N LEU A 110 -6.92 -1.86 16.48
CA LEU A 110 -6.68 -3.25 16.10
C LEU A 110 -6.06 -3.36 14.71
N MET A 111 -6.60 -2.64 13.73
CA MET A 111 -6.05 -2.63 12.37
C MET A 111 -4.64 -2.02 12.32
N ARG A 112 -4.35 -1.00 13.14
CA ARG A 112 -3.00 -0.42 13.27
C ARG A 112 -2.00 -1.42 13.87
N GLU A 113 -2.40 -2.14 14.90
CA GLU A 113 -1.57 -3.16 15.54
C GLU A 113 -1.27 -4.33 14.58
N LEU A 114 -2.30 -4.79 13.86
CA LEU A 114 -2.17 -5.81 12.82
C LEU A 114 -1.24 -5.32 11.69
N ALA A 115 -1.41 -4.08 11.22
CA ALA A 115 -0.55 -3.48 10.21
C ALA A 115 0.91 -3.38 10.67
N ALA A 116 1.16 -3.14 11.96
CA ALA A 116 2.51 -3.16 12.50
C ALA A 116 3.16 -4.55 12.44
N VAL A 117 2.37 -5.62 12.61
CA VAL A 117 2.84 -7.00 12.41
C VAL A 117 3.08 -7.28 10.93
N SER A 118 2.19 -6.83 10.04
CA SER A 118 2.24 -7.11 8.60
C SER A 118 3.29 -6.31 7.84
N PHE A 119 3.61 -5.09 8.26
CA PHE A 119 4.43 -4.15 7.48
C PHE A 119 5.68 -3.64 8.21
N HIS A 120 5.69 -3.65 9.55
CA HIS A 120 6.80 -3.12 10.36
C HIS A 120 7.58 -4.19 11.11
N GLY A 121 7.22 -5.47 10.95
CA GLY A 121 7.95 -6.60 11.53
C GLY A 121 7.70 -6.84 13.01
N ASN A 122 6.64 -6.27 13.58
CA ASN A 122 6.23 -6.60 14.94
C ASN A 122 5.86 -8.09 15.05
N THR A 123 6.18 -8.70 16.18
CA THR A 123 5.77 -10.08 16.44
C THR A 123 4.30 -10.12 16.85
N ALA A 124 3.50 -10.95 16.17
CA ALA A 124 2.10 -11.17 16.56
C ALA A 124 2.01 -11.76 17.97
N ASP A 125 1.15 -11.22 18.81
CA ASP A 125 0.88 -11.79 20.13
C ASP A 125 -0.10 -12.99 20.07
N ALA A 126 -0.37 -13.61 21.22
CA ALA A 126 -1.24 -14.78 21.29
C ALA A 126 -2.70 -14.49 20.90
N SER A 127 -3.18 -13.25 21.09
CA SER A 127 -4.52 -12.82 20.72
C SER A 127 -4.60 -12.50 19.22
N GLN A 128 -3.61 -11.80 18.68
CA GLN A 128 -3.55 -11.43 17.27
C GLN A 128 -3.48 -12.66 16.35
N ARG A 129 -2.77 -13.71 16.77
CA ARG A 129 -2.71 -15.01 16.08
C ARG A 129 -4.05 -15.75 16.00
N GLN A 130 -5.07 -15.33 16.74
CA GLN A 130 -6.39 -15.96 16.78
C GLN A 130 -7.48 -15.09 16.13
N ILE A 131 -7.13 -13.91 15.60
CA ILE A 131 -8.08 -13.02 14.95
C ILE A 131 -8.55 -13.64 13.64
N LEU A 132 -9.87 -13.81 13.53
CA LEU A 132 -10.52 -14.36 12.35
C LEU A 132 -10.76 -13.28 11.29
N PRO A 133 -10.78 -13.63 9.99
CA PRO A 133 -11.04 -12.68 8.90
C PRO A 133 -12.32 -11.85 9.08
N VAL A 134 -13.40 -12.44 9.62
CA VAL A 134 -14.66 -11.72 9.89
C VAL A 134 -14.51 -10.56 10.89
N ILE A 135 -13.56 -10.66 11.83
CA ILE A 135 -13.27 -9.56 12.75
C ILE A 135 -12.53 -8.45 12.00
N VAL A 136 -11.56 -8.82 11.16
CA VAL A 136 -10.82 -7.87 10.31
C VAL A 136 -11.76 -7.16 9.34
N GLU A 137 -12.69 -7.88 8.73
CA GLU A 137 -13.74 -7.32 7.88
C GLU A 137 -14.59 -6.29 8.63
N ALA A 138 -15.03 -6.63 9.84
CA ALA A 138 -15.85 -5.72 10.64
C ALA A 138 -15.08 -4.44 11.01
N GLU A 139 -13.82 -4.55 11.43
CA GLU A 139 -12.96 -3.41 11.74
C GLU A 139 -12.70 -2.55 10.50
N PHE A 140 -12.18 -3.16 9.43
CA PHE A 140 -11.81 -2.49 8.19
C PHE A 140 -13.00 -1.76 7.56
N SER A 141 -14.17 -2.41 7.47
CA SER A 141 -15.35 -1.86 6.79
C SER A 141 -16.01 -0.69 7.52
N THR A 142 -15.66 -0.48 8.80
CA THR A 142 -16.17 0.65 9.59
C THR A 142 -15.27 1.87 9.57
N ASP A 143 -14.07 1.73 9.01
CA ASP A 143 -13.07 2.79 8.94
C ASP A 143 -13.04 3.46 7.54
N TYR A 144 -12.21 4.50 7.40
CA TYR A 144 -12.05 5.23 6.14
C TYR A 144 -10.93 4.70 5.23
N ALA A 145 -10.21 3.66 5.66
CA ALA A 145 -9.10 3.11 4.91
C ALA A 145 -9.57 2.46 3.61
N SER A 146 -8.84 2.70 2.52
CA SER A 146 -9.07 2.05 1.23
C SER A 146 -8.22 0.80 1.03
N ASP A 147 -7.05 0.75 1.67
CA ASP A 147 -6.12 -0.37 1.67
C ASP A 147 -5.65 -0.69 3.10
N TYR A 148 -5.20 -1.93 3.31
CA TYR A 148 -4.64 -2.33 4.60
C TYR A 148 -3.35 -1.56 4.92
N TYR A 149 -2.61 -1.16 3.90
CA TYR A 149 -1.37 -0.40 4.06
C TYR A 149 -1.60 1.01 4.61
N ASN A 150 -2.81 1.59 4.49
CA ASN A 150 -3.16 2.87 5.11
C ASN A 150 -2.92 2.88 6.63
N TYR A 151 -3.09 1.74 7.30
CA TYR A 151 -2.91 1.64 8.76
C TYR A 151 -1.44 1.64 9.19
N SER A 152 -0.49 1.50 8.26
CA SER A 152 0.93 1.41 8.56
C SER A 152 1.53 2.75 9.01
N SER A 153 1.06 3.88 8.47
CA SER A 153 1.41 5.23 8.96
C SER A 153 0.44 6.28 8.43
N GLN A 154 0.44 7.47 9.03
CA GLN A 154 -0.30 8.62 8.52
C GLN A 154 0.10 9.02 7.09
N GLY A 155 1.38 8.88 6.73
CA GLY A 155 1.85 9.19 5.37
C GLY A 155 1.31 8.19 4.36
N GLU A 156 1.21 6.94 4.75
CA GLU A 156 0.77 5.82 3.92
C GLU A 156 -0.73 5.87 3.66
N ASP A 157 -1.51 6.29 4.67
CA ASP A 157 -2.93 6.60 4.50
C ASP A 157 -3.19 7.63 3.39
N LEU A 158 -2.43 8.73 3.40
CA LEU A 158 -2.50 9.73 2.34
C LEU A 158 -2.04 9.17 0.99
N ALA A 159 -0.91 8.47 0.95
CA ALA A 159 -0.30 8.03 -0.28
C ALA A 159 -1.16 6.98 -1.00
N MET A 160 -1.75 6.04 -0.26
CA MET A 160 -2.71 5.08 -0.81
C MET A 160 -3.96 5.77 -1.35
N ALA A 161 -4.58 6.66 -0.57
CA ALA A 161 -5.77 7.39 -1.02
C ALA A 161 -5.51 8.23 -2.29
N PHE A 162 -4.33 8.86 -2.38
CA PHE A 162 -3.94 9.65 -3.55
C PHE A 162 -3.59 8.75 -4.75
N GLU A 163 -2.85 7.66 -4.55
CA GLU A 163 -2.54 6.67 -5.58
C GLU A 163 -3.83 6.20 -6.25
N GLU A 164 -4.77 5.69 -5.48
CA GLU A 164 -6.03 5.14 -5.97
C GLU A 164 -6.89 6.18 -6.68
N ALA A 165 -7.02 7.38 -6.11
CA ALA A 165 -7.76 8.47 -6.71
C ALA A 165 -7.16 8.89 -8.07
N MET A 166 -5.83 8.94 -8.18
CA MET A 166 -5.15 9.34 -9.40
C MET A 166 -5.15 8.23 -10.46
N MET A 167 -5.11 6.96 -10.05
CA MET A 167 -5.30 5.81 -10.94
C MET A 167 -6.70 5.82 -11.56
N LEU A 168 -7.73 6.04 -10.75
CA LEU A 168 -9.10 6.19 -11.22
C LEU A 168 -9.23 7.40 -12.15
N PHE A 169 -8.75 8.56 -11.73
CA PHE A 169 -8.85 9.81 -12.51
C PHE A 169 -8.14 9.73 -13.86
N SER A 170 -6.92 9.18 -13.89
CA SER A 170 -6.06 9.23 -15.07
C SER A 170 -6.30 8.09 -16.04
N PHE A 171 -6.72 6.92 -15.54
CA PHE A 171 -6.82 5.70 -16.34
C PHE A 171 -8.19 5.02 -16.29
N GLY A 172 -9.10 5.44 -15.41
CA GLY A 172 -10.34 4.71 -15.13
C GLY A 172 -10.05 3.33 -14.55
N VAL A 173 -9.00 3.23 -13.72
CA VAL A 173 -8.56 1.99 -13.08
C VAL A 173 -8.92 2.07 -11.60
N ASP A 174 -9.73 1.13 -11.12
CA ASP A 174 -10.11 0.98 -9.73
C ASP A 174 -9.16 0.03 -9.00
N ARG A 175 -9.07 0.18 -7.68
CA ARG A 175 -8.46 -0.82 -6.79
C ARG A 175 -9.59 -1.53 -6.06
N ASP A 176 -9.61 -2.86 -6.12
CA ASP A 176 -10.46 -3.65 -5.22
C ASP A 176 -9.57 -4.43 -4.23
N ILE A 177 -10.15 -4.68 -3.06
CA ILE A 177 -9.56 -5.50 -2.02
C ILE A 177 -10.54 -6.61 -1.65
N ALA A 178 -10.03 -7.68 -1.05
CA ALA A 178 -10.83 -8.67 -0.37
C ALA A 178 -10.23 -8.97 1.00
N ILE A 179 -11.03 -9.49 1.92
CA ILE A 179 -10.56 -9.97 3.23
C ILE A 179 -10.89 -11.46 3.29
N THR A 180 -9.87 -12.30 3.41
CA THR A 180 -10.03 -13.76 3.38
C THR A 180 -9.12 -14.42 4.41
N SER A 181 -9.42 -15.68 4.73
CA SER A 181 -8.54 -16.56 5.51
C SER A 181 -7.17 -16.66 4.86
N MET A 182 -6.13 -16.69 5.70
CA MET A 182 -4.79 -17.05 5.26
C MET A 182 -4.83 -18.51 4.76
N PRO A 183 -4.50 -18.77 3.48
CA PRO A 183 -4.57 -20.13 2.97
C PRO A 183 -3.43 -20.99 3.53
N ALA A 184 -3.68 -22.30 3.66
CA ALA A 184 -2.67 -23.25 4.15
C ALA A 184 -1.45 -23.35 3.20
N THR A 185 -1.68 -23.09 1.92
CA THR A 185 -0.68 -22.94 0.88
C THR A 185 -0.88 -21.58 0.21
N LYS A 186 0.20 -20.83 -0.07
CA LYS A 186 0.10 -19.49 -0.68
C LYS A 186 -0.06 -19.54 -2.21
N ALA A 187 -0.75 -20.54 -2.75
CA ALA A 187 -1.01 -20.57 -4.19
C ALA A 187 -2.22 -19.69 -4.53
N CYS A 188 -2.20 -19.03 -5.69
CA CYS A 188 -3.27 -18.09 -6.09
C CYS A 188 -4.67 -18.73 -6.10
N GLY A 189 -4.79 -20.04 -6.28
CA GLY A 189 -6.07 -20.77 -6.26
C GLY A 189 -6.63 -21.07 -4.86
N ASP A 190 -5.87 -20.82 -3.80
CA ASP A 190 -6.25 -21.17 -2.42
C ASP A 190 -6.97 -20.02 -1.69
N PHE A 191 -7.00 -18.82 -2.29
CA PHE A 191 -7.71 -17.68 -1.75
C PHE A 191 -9.22 -17.82 -2.03
N ILE A 192 -10.01 -17.91 -0.97
CA ILE A 192 -11.47 -18.00 -1.06
C ILE A 192 -12.05 -16.61 -0.81
N VAL A 193 -12.29 -15.87 -1.89
CA VAL A 193 -13.01 -14.60 -1.83
C VAL A 193 -14.51 -14.91 -1.95
N THR A 194 -15.25 -14.76 -0.85
CA THR A 194 -16.72 -14.92 -0.81
C THR A 194 -17.43 -13.60 -0.95
#